data_AF-A0A349NZI4-F1
#
_entry.id   AF-A0A349NZI4-F1
#
_cell.length_a   1.000
_cell.length_b   1.000
_cell.length_c   1.000
_cell.angle_alpha   90.00
_cell.angle_beta   90.00
_cell.angle_gamma   90.00
#
_symmetry.space_group_name_H-M   'P 1'
#
loop_
_entity.id
_entity.type
_entity.pdbx_description
1 polymer ?
#
loop_
_entity_poly.entity_id
_entity_poly.type
_entity_poly.pdbx_seq_one_letter_code
_entity_poly.pdbx_strand_id
1 'polypeptide(L)'
;MNFIHNPQSVKSSNRKSNRGAALTLTVLLFLFISLAVVLGSASPVLRDLKNAQALIKSKSSYYTSEAGTEDAFYRIKKGKQLSNPEVLSLNSGTVSVATTDVSGTEKDIIASGDVGTNDRNVKLTILAGVGADFAYGAQVGDGGLVMGNNAKIKGTGGAVGNVFSNGPITGASGATITGDTTVATSLNEDVQARSVVCNADQLVGKTSPQIDFGQSFVPSDTLPLSRVSLYVKKVGSPSSPSVKITQDNAGSPKTTSVASATLLSGNVTTSYGWIDVSFATPVNLVAGDTYWIVIDAGTNASNYFVWCSDSNNGLGNGVGKYKSSWSTSGSWTQITGDLAFKTYLGSGTGTITQVAVSGNAKANTINSSTIGGTAYCQTGSGNNKTCDTSQADPSPMNMPLSDANIEQWRTDATAGGTITGNCGDSGVAGCVISSSGTLSLGPKKITGNLTVTNGRTLKLTGVIYVVGNISISNNGTVRCDTSFGADSCVIIADGWIDAGNNANFLGSGTAGSYILSVSTIEGCNGGTQTAGCASGNSGANLANNLTGAVFYTSKSMINMANNAELKAVVGYKLNLSNNTEIEYEQGVADANFSSGPGGGWNVKSWKEVQ
;
A
#
# COMPACT_ATOMS: atom_id res chain seq x y z
N MET A 1 -32.81 107.83 -50.37
CA MET A 1 -33.11 107.75 -51.81
C MET A 1 -33.57 106.33 -52.10
N ASN A 2 -34.89 106.10 -52.19
CA ASN A 2 -35.68 106.04 -53.42
C ASN A 2 -35.09 105.02 -54.42
N PHE A 3 -35.63 103.80 -54.45
CA PHE A 3 -36.76 103.35 -55.30
C PHE A 3 -36.37 103.24 -56.77
N ILE A 4 -36.31 102.01 -57.32
CA ILE A 4 -36.76 101.69 -58.68
C ILE A 4 -37.41 100.30 -58.68
N HIS A 5 -38.37 100.17 -59.59
CA HIS A 5 -39.56 99.35 -59.65
C HIS A 5 -39.42 98.15 -60.60
N ASN A 6 -40.40 97.24 -60.51
CA ASN A 6 -40.93 96.37 -61.58
C ASN A 6 -40.17 95.07 -61.94
N PRO A 7 -40.82 94.05 -62.55
CA PRO A 7 -42.05 93.34 -62.12
C PRO A 7 -42.01 91.80 -62.34
N GLN A 8 -43.08 91.12 -61.90
CA GLN A 8 -43.66 89.86 -62.42
C GLN A 8 -42.80 88.58 -62.53
N SER A 9 -43.21 87.50 -61.83
CA SER A 9 -43.72 86.28 -62.49
C SER A 9 -44.18 85.26 -61.45
N VAL A 10 -45.37 84.70 -61.66
CA VAL A 10 -45.79 83.44 -61.04
C VAL A 10 -44.87 82.34 -61.58
N LYS A 11 -43.94 81.87 -60.77
CA LYS A 11 -43.16 80.65 -61.04
C LYS A 11 -43.47 79.62 -59.96
N SER A 12 -44.06 78.50 -60.39
CA SER A 12 -44.07 77.27 -59.59
C SER A 12 -42.63 76.97 -59.19
N SER A 13 -42.30 77.15 -57.91
CA SER A 13 -41.11 76.53 -57.35
C SER A 13 -41.38 75.03 -57.39
N ASN A 14 -40.88 74.38 -58.45
CA ASN A 14 -40.52 72.98 -58.39
C ASN A 14 -39.63 72.83 -57.15
N ARG A 15 -40.21 72.44 -56.01
CA ARG A 15 -39.47 71.73 -54.98
C ARG A 15 -38.95 70.50 -55.70
N LYS A 16 -37.73 70.58 -56.24
CA LYS A 16 -36.95 69.40 -56.62
C LYS A 16 -36.93 68.57 -55.35
N SER A 17 -37.79 67.55 -55.32
CA SER A 17 -37.87 66.69 -54.17
C SER A 17 -36.55 65.95 -54.17
N ASN A 18 -35.70 66.25 -53.20
CA ASN A 18 -34.49 65.52 -52.88
C ASN A 18 -34.85 64.11 -52.34
N ARG A 19 -35.89 63.46 -52.89
CA ARG A 19 -36.32 62.10 -52.50
C ARG A 19 -35.21 61.08 -52.77
N GLY A 20 -34.41 61.27 -53.82
CA GLY A 20 -33.21 60.46 -54.08
C GLY A 20 -32.09 60.72 -53.06
N ALA A 21 -31.80 61.99 -52.75
CA ALA A 21 -30.74 62.35 -51.80
C ALA A 21 -31.10 61.99 -50.34
N ALA A 22 -32.38 62.05 -49.96
CA ALA A 22 -32.84 61.61 -48.65
C ALA A 22 -32.72 60.08 -48.51
N LEU A 23 -33.09 59.32 -49.55
CA LEU A 23 -33.00 57.86 -49.54
C LEU A 23 -31.54 57.38 -49.51
N THR A 24 -30.63 58.04 -50.24
CA THR A 24 -29.19 57.74 -50.13
C THR A 24 -28.61 58.13 -48.77
N LEU A 25 -29.02 59.24 -48.16
CA LEU A 25 -28.57 59.62 -46.81
C LEU A 25 -29.05 58.62 -45.76
N THR A 26 -30.30 58.16 -45.85
CA THR A 26 -30.85 57.15 -44.96
C THR A 26 -30.14 55.80 -45.13
N VAL A 27 -29.87 55.37 -46.36
CA VAL A 27 -29.10 54.15 -46.63
C VAL A 27 -27.67 54.26 -46.10
N LEU A 28 -26.99 55.39 -46.33
CA LEU A 28 -25.65 55.63 -45.79
C LEU A 28 -25.65 55.66 -44.26
N LEU A 29 -26.64 56.30 -43.64
CA LEU A 29 -26.80 56.31 -42.18
C LEU A 29 -26.97 54.89 -41.63
N PHE A 30 -27.84 54.08 -42.22
CA PHE A 30 -28.00 52.67 -41.81
C PHE A 30 -26.73 51.85 -42.06
N LEU A 31 -26.00 52.13 -43.13
CA LEU A 31 -24.72 51.47 -43.42
C LEU A 31 -23.65 51.83 -42.38
N PHE A 32 -23.54 53.11 -42.00
CA PHE A 32 -22.65 53.55 -40.92
C PHE A 32 -23.04 52.97 -39.56
N ILE A 33 -24.34 52.94 -39.22
CA ILE A 33 -24.83 52.33 -37.99
C ILE A 33 -24.51 50.83 -38.00
N SER A 34 -24.73 50.13 -39.12
CA SER A 34 -24.43 48.70 -39.23
C SER A 34 -22.94 48.41 -39.06
N LEU A 35 -22.06 49.22 -39.65
CA LEU A 35 -20.61 49.08 -39.52
C LEU A 35 -20.15 49.39 -38.08
N ALA A 36 -20.72 50.41 -37.44
CA ALA A 36 -20.44 50.74 -36.05
C ALA A 36 -20.86 49.62 -35.09
N VAL A 37 -22.00 48.95 -35.35
CA VAL A 37 -22.46 47.78 -34.57
C VAL A 37 -21.55 46.58 -34.79
N VAL A 38 -21.12 46.30 -36.03
CA VAL A 38 -20.19 45.20 -36.34
C VAL A 38 -18.82 45.42 -35.70
N LEU A 39 -18.24 46.62 -35.82
CA LEU A 39 -16.95 46.95 -35.21
C LEU A 39 -17.04 47.00 -33.67
N GLY A 40 -18.16 47.49 -33.14
CA GLY A 40 -18.44 47.53 -31.70
C GLY A 40 -18.61 46.13 -31.06
N SER A 41 -19.12 45.15 -31.82
CA SER A 41 -19.32 43.77 -31.35
C SER A 41 -18.11 42.84 -31.58
N ALA A 42 -17.26 43.12 -32.57
CA ALA A 42 -16.08 42.30 -32.86
C ALA A 42 -15.06 42.28 -31.71
N SER A 43 -14.83 43.41 -31.04
CA SER A 43 -13.81 43.51 -29.98
C SER A 43 -14.16 42.70 -28.71
N PRO A 44 -15.40 42.78 -28.16
CA PRO A 44 -15.84 41.89 -27.08
C PRO A 44 -15.73 40.41 -27.44
N VAL A 45 -16.15 40.02 -28.65
CA VAL A 45 -16.10 38.61 -29.10
C VAL A 45 -14.66 38.10 -29.19
N LEU A 46 -13.72 38.89 -29.72
CA LEU A 46 -12.31 38.52 -29.75
C LEU A 46 -11.69 38.42 -28.35
N ARG A 47 -12.10 39.29 -27.43
CA ARG A 47 -11.67 39.23 -26.02
C ARG A 47 -12.22 37.99 -25.33
N ASP A 48 -13.50 37.67 -25.55
CA ASP A 48 -14.13 36.48 -24.98
C ASP A 48 -13.51 35.19 -25.54
N LEU A 49 -13.18 35.16 -26.83
CA LEU A 49 -12.44 34.06 -27.45
C LEU A 49 -11.05 33.89 -26.83
N LYS A 50 -10.29 34.99 -26.63
CA LYS A 50 -8.99 34.93 -25.96
C LYS A 50 -9.09 34.46 -24.51
N ASN A 51 -10.09 34.95 -23.77
CA ASN A 51 -10.35 34.52 -22.39
C ASN A 51 -10.74 33.05 -22.32
N ALA A 52 -11.59 32.57 -23.23
CA ALA A 52 -11.95 31.16 -23.33
C ALA A 52 -10.73 30.28 -23.65
N GLN A 53 -9.89 30.70 -24.60
CA GLN A 53 -8.64 30.01 -24.93
C GLN A 53 -7.65 30.00 -23.76
N ALA A 54 -7.49 31.12 -23.05
CA ALA A 54 -6.64 31.20 -21.86
C ALA A 54 -7.16 30.29 -20.75
N LEU A 55 -8.47 30.25 -20.52
CA LEU A 55 -9.10 29.34 -19.55
C LEU A 55 -8.89 27.86 -19.93
N ILE A 56 -9.03 27.50 -21.20
CA ILE A 56 -8.77 26.13 -21.68
C ILE A 56 -7.30 25.75 -21.46
N LYS A 57 -6.36 26.64 -21.81
CA LYS A 57 -4.93 26.40 -21.60
C LYS A 57 -4.55 26.32 -20.12
N SER A 58 -5.11 27.18 -19.28
CA SER A 58 -4.93 27.14 -17.83
C SER A 58 -5.46 25.84 -17.22
N LYS A 59 -6.64 25.38 -17.63
CA LYS A 59 -7.16 24.05 -17.23
C LYS A 59 -6.25 22.91 -17.69
N SER A 60 -5.76 22.98 -18.94
CA SER A 60 -4.83 22.00 -19.47
C SER A 60 -3.53 21.96 -18.66
N SER A 61 -2.98 23.12 -18.31
CA SER A 61 -1.78 23.22 -17.45
C SER A 61 -2.03 22.64 -16.07
N TYR A 62 -3.18 22.96 -15.44
CA TYR A 62 -3.59 22.38 -14.16
C TYR A 62 -3.67 20.83 -14.21
N TYR A 63 -4.34 20.25 -15.21
CA TYR A 63 -4.42 18.79 -15.35
C TYR A 63 -3.06 18.14 -15.63
N THR A 64 -2.17 18.84 -16.34
CA THR A 64 -0.78 18.39 -16.56
C THR A 64 0.00 18.37 -15.25
N SER A 65 -0.18 19.37 -14.38
CA SER A 65 0.39 19.41 -13.03
C SER A 65 -0.15 18.29 -12.15
N GLU A 66 -1.47 18.09 -12.13
CA GLU A 66 -2.11 16.99 -11.39
C GLU A 66 -1.56 15.62 -11.80
N ALA A 67 -1.48 15.37 -13.11
CA ALA A 67 -0.94 14.13 -13.64
C ALA A 67 0.53 13.93 -13.20
N GLY A 68 1.33 15.00 -13.16
CA GLY A 68 2.70 14.95 -12.65
C GLY A 68 2.77 14.64 -11.15
N THR A 69 1.93 15.25 -10.32
CA THR A 69 1.88 14.93 -8.88
C THR A 69 1.40 13.51 -8.63
N GLU A 70 0.38 13.03 -9.34
CA GLU A 70 -0.17 11.67 -9.19
C GLU A 70 0.83 10.60 -9.64
N ASP A 71 1.51 10.79 -10.78
CA ASP A 71 2.57 9.89 -11.24
C ASP A 71 3.74 9.85 -10.25
N ALA A 72 4.22 11.01 -9.80
CA ALA A 72 5.29 11.08 -8.81
C ALA A 72 4.88 10.44 -7.48
N PHE A 73 3.67 10.71 -6.99
CA PHE A 73 3.14 10.09 -5.78
C PHE A 73 3.06 8.57 -5.93
N TYR A 74 2.51 8.07 -7.03
CA TYR A 74 2.43 6.65 -7.32
C TYR A 74 3.81 6.01 -7.36
N ARG A 75 4.78 6.62 -8.05
CA ARG A 75 6.17 6.13 -8.12
C ARG A 75 6.80 6.09 -6.74
N ILE A 76 6.65 7.15 -5.95
CA ILE A 76 7.13 7.21 -4.56
C ILE A 76 6.47 6.14 -3.68
N LYS A 77 5.14 5.98 -3.77
CA LYS A 77 4.37 4.97 -3.03
C LYS A 77 4.76 3.54 -3.42
N LYS A 78 5.12 3.31 -4.69
CA LYS A 78 5.58 1.99 -5.19
C LYS A 78 7.11 1.83 -5.17
N GLY A 79 7.85 2.77 -4.59
CA GLY A 79 9.31 2.71 -4.51
C GLY A 79 10.00 2.69 -5.88
N LYS A 80 9.37 3.24 -6.93
CA LYS A 80 9.98 3.41 -8.25
C LYS A 80 10.95 4.59 -8.23
N GLN A 81 12.00 4.53 -9.05
CA GLN A 81 12.90 5.65 -9.22
C GLN A 81 12.16 6.86 -9.81
N LEU A 82 12.48 8.04 -9.29
CA LEU A 82 11.97 9.33 -9.74
C LEU A 82 13.17 10.29 -9.79
N SER A 83 13.41 10.92 -10.93
CA SER A 83 14.44 11.96 -11.03
C SER A 83 13.98 13.19 -10.25
N ASN A 84 14.91 14.05 -9.84
CA ASN A 84 14.56 15.28 -9.13
C ASN A 84 15.33 16.48 -9.70
N PRO A 85 14.69 17.36 -10.51
CA PRO A 85 13.31 17.26 -10.98
C PRO A 85 13.12 16.18 -12.07
N GLU A 86 11.93 15.58 -12.13
CA GLU A 86 11.46 14.74 -13.23
C GLU A 86 10.68 15.62 -14.21
N VAL A 87 11.00 15.57 -15.50
CA VAL A 87 10.27 16.32 -16.53
C VAL A 87 9.53 15.36 -17.45
N LEU A 88 8.21 15.54 -17.57
CA LEU A 88 7.34 14.74 -18.43
C LEU A 88 6.65 15.64 -19.45
N SER A 89 6.49 15.15 -20.68
CA SER A 89 5.66 15.81 -21.68
C SER A 89 4.32 15.07 -21.79
N LEU A 90 3.23 15.79 -21.59
CA LEU A 90 1.87 15.26 -21.66
C LEU A 90 1.08 16.08 -22.69
N ASN A 91 0.78 15.47 -23.84
CA ASN A 91 0.13 16.13 -24.97
C ASN A 91 0.88 17.41 -25.40
N SER A 92 0.22 18.57 -25.26
CA SER A 92 0.73 19.91 -25.61
C SER A 92 1.38 20.66 -24.43
N GLY A 93 1.59 20.00 -23.30
CA GLY A 93 2.19 20.59 -22.11
C GLY A 93 3.40 19.81 -21.58
N THR A 94 4.19 20.47 -20.76
CA THR A 94 5.31 19.89 -20.02
C THR A 94 5.08 20.06 -18.54
N VAL A 95 5.34 19.03 -17.75
CA VAL A 95 5.33 19.11 -16.28
C VAL A 95 6.73 18.86 -15.74
N SER A 96 7.17 19.73 -14.84
CA SER A 96 8.38 19.55 -14.03
C SER A 96 7.96 19.22 -12.62
N VAL A 97 8.35 18.04 -12.14
CA VAL A 97 8.00 17.55 -10.80
C VAL A 97 9.25 17.51 -9.93
N ALA A 98 9.24 18.29 -8.86
CA ALA A 98 10.29 18.31 -7.86
C ALA A 98 9.82 17.68 -6.56
N THR A 99 10.71 16.94 -5.90
CA THR A 99 10.45 16.38 -4.57
C THR A 99 11.43 16.93 -3.54
N THR A 100 10.94 17.31 -2.37
CA THR A 100 11.76 17.85 -1.29
C THR A 100 11.44 17.14 0.02
N ASP A 101 12.45 16.62 0.70
CA ASP A 101 12.28 16.11 2.07
C ASP A 101 12.11 17.28 3.04
N VAL A 102 10.94 17.38 3.66
CA VAL A 102 10.60 18.41 4.66
C VAL A 102 11.08 17.96 6.05
N SER A 103 11.00 16.66 6.32
CA SER A 103 11.52 16.01 7.52
C SER A 103 11.87 14.54 7.23
N GLY A 104 12.32 13.79 8.25
CA GLY A 104 12.55 12.34 8.10
C GLY A 104 11.28 11.53 7.77
N THR A 105 10.09 12.12 7.94
CA THR A 105 8.79 11.49 7.71
C THR A 105 7.85 12.35 6.85
N GLU A 106 8.31 13.43 6.22
CA GLU A 106 7.45 14.31 5.41
C GLU A 106 8.18 14.73 4.14
N LYS A 107 7.49 14.67 3.00
CA LYS A 107 8.02 15.04 1.69
C LYS A 107 6.99 15.89 0.94
N ASP A 108 7.47 16.91 0.25
CA ASP A 108 6.67 17.69 -0.69
C ASP A 108 6.93 17.21 -2.11
N ILE A 109 5.87 17.07 -2.90
CA ILE A 109 5.89 16.88 -4.35
C ILE A 109 5.27 18.14 -4.95
N ILE A 110 6.03 18.86 -5.76
CA ILE A 110 5.56 20.07 -6.44
C ILE A 110 5.64 19.80 -7.94
N ALA A 111 4.49 19.80 -8.61
CA ALA A 111 4.39 19.69 -10.06
C ALA A 111 4.04 21.05 -10.66
N SER A 112 4.89 21.51 -11.57
CA SER A 112 4.72 22.73 -12.34
C SER A 112 4.43 22.38 -13.78
N GLY A 113 3.17 22.51 -14.19
CA GLY A 113 2.68 22.21 -15.53
C GLY A 113 2.64 23.47 -16.37
N ASP A 114 3.30 23.45 -17.51
CA ASP A 114 3.34 24.52 -18.50
C ASP A 114 2.56 24.09 -19.74
N VAL A 115 1.57 24.90 -20.14
CA VAL A 115 0.92 24.82 -21.46
C VAL A 115 0.98 26.18 -22.15
N GLY A 116 2.10 26.43 -22.81
CA GLY A 116 2.33 27.56 -23.70
C GLY A 116 2.85 28.79 -22.96
N THR A 117 1.95 29.55 -22.32
CA THR A 117 2.31 30.68 -21.44
C THR A 117 1.50 30.66 -20.15
N ASN A 118 0.86 29.51 -19.85
CA ASN A 118 0.02 29.34 -18.68
C ASN A 118 0.65 28.26 -17.84
N ASP A 119 0.99 28.63 -16.61
CA ASP A 119 1.61 27.77 -15.64
C ASP A 119 0.67 27.61 -14.46
N ARG A 120 0.57 26.39 -13.94
CA ARG A 120 -0.21 26.06 -12.74
C ARG A 120 0.61 25.13 -11.88
N ASN A 121 0.70 25.42 -10.59
CA ASN A 121 1.52 24.63 -9.68
C ASN A 121 0.66 23.88 -8.67
N VAL A 122 0.79 22.56 -8.65
CA VAL A 122 0.14 21.69 -7.67
C VAL A 122 1.18 21.22 -6.68
N LYS A 123 0.86 21.29 -5.39
CA LYS A 123 1.66 20.76 -4.30
C LYS A 123 0.91 19.67 -3.57
N LEU A 124 1.53 18.50 -3.50
CA LEU A 124 1.13 17.39 -2.66
C LEU A 124 2.15 17.23 -1.53
N THR A 125 1.72 17.34 -0.28
CA THR A 125 2.55 16.98 0.88
C THR A 125 2.18 15.58 1.30
N ILE A 126 3.18 14.71 1.45
CA ILE A 126 3.03 13.31 1.82
C ILE A 126 3.78 13.03 3.12
N LEU A 127 3.21 12.18 3.96
CA LEU A 127 3.79 11.73 5.23
C LEU A 127 4.17 10.26 5.14
N ALA A 128 5.33 9.92 5.67
CA ALA A 128 5.76 8.56 5.91
C ALA A 128 4.99 8.02 7.11
N GLY A 129 3.93 7.26 6.84
CA GLY A 129 3.23 6.42 7.80
C GLY A 129 3.63 4.96 7.66
N VAL A 130 3.12 4.08 8.52
CA VAL A 130 3.21 2.64 8.33
C VAL A 130 2.44 2.30 7.06
N GLY A 131 3.16 2.01 5.97
CA GLY A 131 2.61 1.69 4.65
C GLY A 131 1.98 0.31 4.56
N ALA A 132 1.26 -0.11 5.61
CA ALA A 132 0.50 -1.33 5.60
C ALA A 132 -0.79 -1.08 4.83
N ASP A 133 -0.77 -1.38 3.53
CA ASP A 133 -1.95 -1.35 2.69
C ASP A 133 -2.81 -2.59 3.02
N PHE A 134 -3.80 -2.42 3.90
CA PHE A 134 -4.83 -3.42 4.17
C PHE A 134 -5.91 -3.39 3.08
N ALA A 135 -5.49 -3.69 1.83
CA ALA A 135 -6.30 -3.57 0.62
C ALA A 135 -7.42 -4.62 0.49
N TYR A 136 -7.44 -5.61 1.38
CA TYR A 136 -8.34 -6.76 1.30
C TYR A 136 -9.18 -6.88 2.57
N GLY A 137 -10.40 -7.39 2.41
CA GLY A 137 -11.22 -7.82 3.53
C GLY A 137 -10.56 -8.93 4.34
N ALA A 138 -9.86 -9.81 3.63
CA ALA A 138 -8.92 -10.73 4.23
C ALA A 138 -7.68 -10.89 3.34
N GLN A 139 -6.49 -10.66 3.91
CA GLN A 139 -5.23 -11.06 3.30
C GLN A 139 -4.65 -12.24 4.10
N VAL A 140 -4.40 -13.35 3.42
CA VAL A 140 -4.07 -14.62 4.07
C VAL A 140 -2.75 -15.15 3.56
N GLY A 141 -1.92 -15.63 4.48
CA GLY A 141 -0.63 -16.24 4.17
C GLY A 141 -0.74 -17.65 3.61
N ASP A 142 0.41 -18.31 3.62
CA ASP A 142 0.61 -19.62 3.01
C ASP A 142 -0.24 -20.72 3.70
N GLY A 143 -0.74 -20.47 4.92
CA GLY A 143 -1.62 -21.38 5.66
C GLY A 143 -3.07 -21.43 5.15
N GLY A 144 -3.47 -20.50 4.29
CA GLY A 144 -4.76 -20.53 3.60
C GLY A 144 -5.97 -20.10 4.43
N LEU A 145 -7.13 -20.07 3.79
CA LEU A 145 -8.42 -19.68 4.37
C LEU A 145 -9.37 -20.89 4.42
N VAL A 146 -9.92 -21.16 5.59
CA VAL A 146 -10.98 -22.15 5.80
C VAL A 146 -12.27 -21.44 6.18
N MET A 147 -13.35 -21.71 5.46
CA MET A 147 -14.67 -21.13 5.70
C MET A 147 -15.69 -22.24 6.03
N GLY A 148 -16.26 -22.17 7.23
CA GLY A 148 -17.34 -23.05 7.66
C GLY A 148 -18.67 -22.79 6.95
N ASN A 149 -19.70 -23.54 7.33
CA ASN A 149 -21.02 -23.43 6.73
C ASN A 149 -21.58 -22.01 6.92
N ASN A 150 -22.10 -21.42 5.84
CA ASN A 150 -22.65 -20.06 5.81
C ASN A 150 -21.68 -18.96 6.28
N ALA A 151 -20.37 -19.22 6.35
CA ALA A 151 -19.40 -18.17 6.66
C ALA A 151 -19.33 -17.16 5.51
N LYS A 152 -19.15 -15.88 5.83
CA LYS A 152 -19.23 -14.79 4.86
C LYS A 152 -18.12 -13.76 5.04
N ILE A 153 -17.51 -13.34 3.93
CA ILE A 153 -16.63 -12.17 3.87
C ILE A 153 -17.30 -11.15 2.96
N LYS A 154 -17.65 -9.98 3.51
CA LYS A 154 -18.30 -8.89 2.78
C LYS A 154 -17.66 -7.53 3.10
N GLY A 155 -17.99 -6.51 2.32
CA GLY A 155 -17.68 -5.11 2.66
C GLY A 155 -18.87 -4.40 3.31
N THR A 156 -18.60 -3.31 4.04
CA THR A 156 -19.60 -2.36 4.56
C THR A 156 -20.09 -1.43 3.45
N GLY A 157 -21.29 -0.84 3.62
CA GLY A 157 -21.69 0.37 2.89
C GLY A 157 -21.79 0.25 1.36
N GLY A 158 -21.97 -0.98 0.83
CA GLY A 158 -22.00 -1.24 -0.62
C GLY A 158 -20.64 -1.59 -1.23
N ALA A 159 -19.56 -1.62 -0.44
CA ALA A 159 -18.27 -2.13 -0.86
C ALA A 159 -18.25 -3.67 -0.92
N VAL A 160 -17.32 -4.22 -1.69
CA VAL A 160 -17.09 -5.66 -1.79
C VAL A 160 -15.97 -6.12 -0.85
N GLY A 161 -16.10 -7.31 -0.29
CA GLY A 161 -15.06 -7.93 0.54
C GLY A 161 -14.12 -8.74 -0.33
N ASN A 162 -13.03 -8.13 -0.82
CA ASN A 162 -12.03 -8.84 -1.61
C ASN A 162 -11.15 -9.72 -0.72
N VAL A 163 -10.68 -10.85 -1.27
CA VAL A 163 -9.80 -11.78 -0.56
C VAL A 163 -8.57 -12.09 -1.42
N PHE A 164 -7.40 -12.02 -0.79
CA PHE A 164 -6.16 -12.52 -1.36
C PHE A 164 -5.55 -13.56 -0.42
N SER A 165 -5.16 -14.72 -0.95
CA SER A 165 -4.50 -15.77 -0.16
C SER A 165 -3.26 -16.30 -0.87
N ASN A 166 -2.14 -16.43 -0.14
CA ASN A 166 -0.99 -17.20 -0.60
C ASN A 166 -1.18 -18.72 -0.44
N GLY A 167 -2.21 -19.13 0.32
CA GLY A 167 -2.55 -20.53 0.58
C GLY A 167 -3.92 -20.89 -0.01
N PRO A 168 -4.31 -22.18 0.08
CA PRO A 168 -5.58 -22.64 -0.47
C PRO A 168 -6.78 -22.00 0.27
N ILE A 169 -7.87 -21.79 -0.47
CA ILE A 169 -9.16 -21.40 0.09
C ILE A 169 -10.11 -22.58 0.01
N THR A 170 -10.60 -23.04 1.17
CA THR A 170 -11.57 -24.13 1.29
C THR A 170 -12.82 -23.64 2.01
N GLY A 171 -13.97 -23.75 1.35
CA GLY A 171 -15.27 -23.46 1.94
C GLY A 171 -16.07 -24.71 2.30
N ALA A 172 -17.22 -24.48 2.91
CA ALA A 172 -18.26 -25.46 3.16
C ALA A 172 -19.60 -24.93 2.63
N SER A 173 -20.70 -25.63 2.91
CA SER A 173 -22.02 -25.27 2.37
C SER A 173 -22.40 -23.83 2.72
N GLY A 174 -22.65 -23.00 1.71
CA GLY A 174 -23.06 -21.60 1.88
C GLY A 174 -21.92 -20.61 2.16
N ALA A 175 -20.65 -21.05 2.16
CA ALA A 175 -19.51 -20.14 2.31
C ALA A 175 -19.46 -19.11 1.16
N THR A 176 -19.41 -17.82 1.48
CA THR A 176 -19.57 -16.73 0.49
C THR A 176 -18.53 -15.62 0.64
N ILE A 177 -17.92 -15.20 -0.46
CA ILE A 177 -17.07 -14.00 -0.57
C ILE A 177 -17.74 -13.03 -1.55
N THR A 178 -18.02 -11.80 -1.12
CA THR A 178 -18.78 -10.85 -1.97
C THR A 178 -17.93 -10.12 -3.01
N GLY A 179 -16.60 -10.09 -2.83
CA GLY A 179 -15.67 -9.47 -3.77
C GLY A 179 -14.91 -10.45 -4.64
N ASP A 180 -13.85 -9.93 -5.24
CA ASP A 180 -12.89 -10.71 -6.01
C ASP A 180 -12.04 -11.57 -5.07
N THR A 181 -11.75 -12.79 -5.50
CA THR A 181 -10.96 -13.77 -4.73
C THR A 181 -9.77 -14.21 -5.56
N THR A 182 -8.56 -14.00 -5.03
CA THR A 182 -7.31 -14.42 -5.67
C THR A 182 -6.53 -15.37 -4.75
N VAL A 183 -6.11 -16.52 -5.29
CA VAL A 183 -5.24 -17.48 -4.62
C VAL A 183 -3.96 -17.66 -5.40
N ALA A 184 -2.85 -17.32 -4.76
CA ALA A 184 -1.53 -17.46 -5.36
C ALA A 184 -1.02 -18.90 -5.35
N THR A 185 -0.01 -19.13 -6.18
CA THR A 185 0.76 -20.38 -6.21
C THR A 185 1.44 -20.60 -4.87
N SER A 186 1.31 -21.80 -4.30
CA SER A 186 1.96 -22.13 -3.03
C SER A 186 3.48 -22.17 -3.18
N LEU A 187 4.17 -21.71 -2.15
CA LEU A 187 5.62 -21.61 -2.10
C LEU A 187 6.21 -22.65 -1.15
N ASN A 188 7.35 -23.21 -1.54
CA ASN A 188 8.21 -23.96 -0.64
C ASN A 188 9.57 -23.28 -0.55
N GLU A 189 10.12 -23.18 0.66
CA GLU A 189 11.50 -22.72 0.86
C GLU A 189 12.46 -23.75 0.25
N ASP A 190 13.36 -23.29 -0.61
CA ASP A 190 14.48 -24.11 -1.08
C ASP A 190 15.58 -24.07 -0.01
N VAL A 191 15.53 -25.05 0.89
CA VAL A 191 16.43 -25.14 2.04
C VAL A 191 17.89 -25.41 1.67
N GLN A 192 18.16 -25.79 0.42
CA GLN A 192 19.51 -25.98 -0.11
C GLN A 192 20.06 -24.68 -0.75
N ALA A 193 19.18 -23.79 -1.19
CA ALA A 193 19.51 -22.47 -1.75
C ALA A 193 19.21 -21.34 -0.76
N ARG A 194 19.87 -21.38 0.41
CA ARG A 194 19.74 -20.34 1.46
C ARG A 194 21.02 -20.16 2.27
N SER A 195 21.20 -18.97 2.82
CA SER A 195 22.19 -18.67 3.86
C SER A 195 21.51 -17.92 5.01
N VAL A 196 21.59 -18.45 6.23
CA VAL A 196 20.85 -17.90 7.39
C VAL A 196 21.75 -17.44 8.53
N VAL A 197 23.06 -17.67 8.43
CA VAL A 197 24.02 -17.25 9.45
C VAL A 197 24.28 -15.75 9.29
N CYS A 198 24.28 -15.04 10.42
CA CYS A 198 24.45 -13.60 10.49
C CYS A 198 25.44 -13.25 11.60
N ASN A 199 26.67 -12.89 11.22
CA ASN A 199 27.74 -12.55 12.17
C ASN A 199 28.58 -11.33 11.75
N ALA A 200 28.32 -10.74 10.58
CA ALA A 200 29.02 -9.55 10.10
C ALA A 200 28.09 -8.61 9.31
N ASP A 201 28.38 -7.31 9.36
CA ASP A 201 27.66 -6.26 8.65
C ASP A 201 28.28 -6.04 7.25
N GLN A 202 27.52 -6.28 6.18
CA GLN A 202 27.88 -5.84 4.83
C GLN A 202 27.11 -4.58 4.45
N LEU A 203 27.83 -3.46 4.29
CA LEU A 203 27.22 -2.18 3.89
C LEU A 203 26.89 -2.20 2.40
N VAL A 204 25.65 -1.83 2.04
CA VAL A 204 25.11 -1.82 0.68
C VAL A 204 24.63 -0.42 0.34
N GLY A 205 25.09 0.16 -0.77
CA GLY A 205 24.70 1.51 -1.20
C GLY A 205 25.37 2.66 -0.44
N LYS A 206 26.50 2.43 0.25
CA LYS A 206 27.16 3.50 1.04
C LYS A 206 28.36 4.13 0.33
N THR A 207 29.31 3.31 -0.10
CA THR A 207 30.63 3.75 -0.58
C THR A 207 30.85 3.22 -1.98
N SER A 208 31.38 4.02 -2.91
CA SER A 208 31.78 3.52 -4.23
C SER A 208 33.13 2.77 -4.14
N PRO A 209 33.29 1.59 -4.78
CA PRO A 209 32.33 0.90 -5.65
C PRO A 209 31.44 -0.13 -4.93
N GLN A 210 31.41 -0.20 -3.61
CA GLN A 210 30.53 -1.09 -2.81
C GLN A 210 29.09 -0.55 -2.76
N ILE A 211 28.46 -0.48 -3.92
CA ILE A 211 27.11 0.08 -4.10
C ILE A 211 26.14 -1.07 -4.25
N ASP A 212 26.31 -1.85 -5.33
CA ASP A 212 25.49 -3.01 -5.63
C ASP A 212 26.18 -4.28 -5.17
N PHE A 213 25.39 -5.19 -4.60
CA PHE A 213 25.88 -6.46 -4.07
C PHE A 213 25.12 -7.62 -4.71
N GLY A 214 25.85 -8.68 -5.04
CA GLY A 214 25.33 -9.93 -5.57
C GLY A 214 25.70 -11.11 -4.67
N GLN A 215 24.76 -12.01 -4.43
CA GLN A 215 25.00 -13.31 -3.81
C GLN A 215 24.59 -14.42 -4.76
N SER A 216 25.49 -15.36 -5.06
CA SER A 216 25.14 -16.52 -5.88
C SER A 216 24.42 -17.59 -5.06
N PHE A 217 23.60 -18.37 -5.76
CA PHE A 217 22.93 -19.57 -5.25
C PHE A 217 22.67 -20.55 -6.40
N VAL A 218 22.43 -21.81 -6.06
CA VAL A 218 22.05 -22.87 -7.01
C VAL A 218 20.73 -23.45 -6.52
N PRO A 219 19.63 -23.35 -7.29
CA PRO A 219 18.34 -23.91 -6.91
C PRO A 219 18.42 -25.44 -6.90
N SER A 220 17.75 -26.06 -5.94
CA SER A 220 17.68 -27.52 -5.85
C SER A 220 16.71 -28.15 -6.86
N ASP A 221 15.73 -27.38 -7.35
CA ASP A 221 14.69 -27.83 -8.28
C ASP A 221 14.50 -26.89 -9.48
N THR A 222 13.98 -27.45 -10.59
CA THR A 222 13.60 -26.69 -11.79
C THR A 222 12.17 -26.17 -11.66
N LEU A 223 12.02 -25.00 -11.03
CA LEU A 223 10.72 -24.41 -10.69
C LEU A 223 10.75 -22.87 -10.76
N PRO A 224 9.58 -22.21 -10.86
CA PRO A 224 9.49 -20.75 -10.78
C PRO A 224 9.95 -20.20 -9.42
N LEU A 225 11.01 -19.39 -9.38
CA LEU A 225 11.34 -18.58 -8.20
C LEU A 225 10.35 -17.42 -8.09
N SER A 226 9.62 -17.40 -6.99
CA SER A 226 8.53 -16.42 -6.77
C SER A 226 8.82 -15.44 -5.64
N ARG A 227 9.69 -15.79 -4.68
CA ARG A 227 10.04 -14.95 -3.54
C ARG A 227 11.48 -15.20 -3.09
N VAL A 228 12.12 -14.15 -2.61
CA VAL A 228 13.33 -14.26 -1.76
C VAL A 228 13.09 -13.53 -0.45
N SER A 229 13.71 -13.99 0.64
CA SER A 229 13.79 -13.22 1.89
C SER A 229 15.23 -12.75 2.09
N LEU A 230 15.42 -11.48 2.43
CA LEU A 230 16.73 -10.89 2.69
C LEU A 230 16.84 -10.52 4.17
N TYR A 231 17.95 -10.86 4.84
CA TYR A 231 18.16 -10.46 6.24
C TYR A 231 18.91 -9.12 6.30
N VAL A 232 18.15 -8.04 6.42
CA VAL A 232 18.64 -6.67 6.22
C VAL A 232 18.18 -5.72 7.33
N LYS A 233 18.96 -4.66 7.53
CA LYS A 233 18.59 -3.44 8.29
C LYS A 233 18.91 -2.20 7.45
N LYS A 234 18.48 -1.02 7.88
CA LYS A 234 18.76 0.27 7.24
C LYS A 234 19.39 1.27 8.21
N VAL A 235 20.16 2.19 7.66
CA VAL A 235 20.66 3.39 8.33
C VAL A 235 20.07 4.60 7.62
N GLY A 236 19.49 5.52 8.38
CA GLY A 236 18.78 6.67 7.83
C GLY A 236 17.50 6.27 7.08
N SER A 237 17.21 7.02 6.00
CA SER A 237 16.02 6.83 5.17
C SER A 237 16.41 6.56 3.71
N PRO A 238 16.99 5.39 3.39
CA PRO A 238 17.34 5.04 2.02
C PRO A 238 16.10 4.91 1.13
N SER A 239 16.30 5.20 -0.17
CA SER A 239 15.31 4.85 -1.19
C SER A 239 15.16 3.34 -1.30
N SER A 240 14.02 2.88 -1.81
CA SER A 240 13.78 1.44 -2.01
C SER A 240 14.64 0.92 -3.17
N PRO A 241 15.58 -0.03 -2.94
CA PRO A 241 16.43 -0.55 -4.00
C PRO A 241 15.68 -1.63 -4.79
N SER A 242 16.17 -1.89 -6.00
CA SER A 242 15.65 -3.01 -6.78
C SER A 242 16.44 -4.28 -6.44
N VAL A 243 15.72 -5.38 -6.28
CA VAL A 243 16.26 -6.72 -6.12
C VAL A 243 16.08 -7.44 -7.44
N LYS A 244 17.14 -8.07 -7.92
CA LYS A 244 17.18 -8.72 -9.23
C LYS A 244 17.63 -10.15 -9.08
N ILE A 245 17.09 -10.99 -9.94
CA ILE A 245 17.61 -12.33 -10.20
C ILE A 245 18.31 -12.27 -11.54
N THR A 246 19.57 -12.68 -11.58
CA THR A 246 20.35 -12.73 -12.82
C THR A 246 20.95 -14.12 -13.01
N GLN A 247 21.18 -14.51 -14.26
CA GLN A 247 21.94 -15.73 -14.54
C GLN A 247 23.43 -15.48 -14.28
N ASP A 248 24.18 -16.56 -14.07
CA ASP A 248 25.63 -16.50 -14.00
C ASP A 248 26.30 -16.14 -15.34
N ASN A 249 27.42 -15.43 -15.24
CA ASN A 249 28.35 -15.13 -16.33
C ASN A 249 29.78 -15.33 -15.84
N ALA A 250 30.27 -16.57 -15.96
CA ALA A 250 31.62 -16.98 -15.55
C ALA A 250 31.90 -16.62 -14.07
N GLY A 251 30.98 -17.01 -13.19
CA GLY A 251 31.07 -16.80 -11.75
C GLY A 251 30.75 -15.38 -11.30
N SER A 252 29.99 -14.60 -12.08
CA SER A 252 29.54 -13.24 -11.72
C SER A 252 28.12 -12.97 -12.25
N PRO A 253 27.36 -12.03 -11.65
CA PRO A 253 26.05 -11.64 -12.17
C PRO A 253 26.10 -11.14 -13.63
N LYS A 254 25.18 -11.60 -14.49
CA LYS A 254 24.91 -10.96 -15.79
C LYS A 254 24.42 -9.53 -15.61
N THR A 255 24.68 -8.66 -16.60
CA THR A 255 24.15 -7.29 -16.67
C THR A 255 22.69 -7.22 -17.12
N THR A 256 22.03 -8.37 -17.29
CA THR A 256 20.60 -8.50 -17.55
C THR A 256 19.94 -9.33 -16.45
N SER A 257 18.74 -8.94 -16.03
CA SER A 257 17.97 -9.65 -15.02
C SER A 257 16.89 -10.51 -15.67
N VAL A 258 16.64 -11.69 -15.09
CA VAL A 258 15.54 -12.58 -15.46
C VAL A 258 14.30 -12.38 -14.58
N ALA A 259 14.45 -11.76 -13.41
CA ALA A 259 13.35 -11.24 -12.59
C ALA A 259 13.80 -9.99 -11.84
N SER A 260 12.86 -9.10 -11.51
CA SER A 260 13.12 -7.94 -10.66
C SER A 260 11.91 -7.60 -9.81
N ALA A 261 12.16 -7.17 -8.59
CA ALA A 261 11.19 -6.69 -7.62
C ALA A 261 11.82 -5.56 -6.78
N THR A 262 11.03 -4.88 -5.97
CA THR A 262 11.51 -3.79 -5.12
C THR A 262 11.59 -4.25 -3.67
N LEU A 263 12.73 -4.01 -3.02
CA LEU A 263 12.83 -4.08 -1.57
C LEU A 263 12.27 -2.76 -1.00
N LEU A 264 11.07 -2.79 -0.45
CA LEU A 264 10.46 -1.59 0.11
C LEU A 264 11.23 -1.15 1.36
N SER A 265 11.89 0.01 1.31
CA SER A 265 12.67 0.55 2.43
C SER A 265 11.82 0.80 3.68
N GLY A 266 10.50 0.93 3.50
CA GLY A 266 9.49 0.99 4.57
C GLY A 266 9.35 -0.28 5.39
N ASN A 267 9.63 -1.44 4.79
CA ASN A 267 9.56 -2.73 5.46
C ASN A 267 10.87 -3.03 6.21
N VAL A 268 11.96 -2.30 5.93
CA VAL A 268 13.25 -2.47 6.59
C VAL A 268 13.37 -1.51 7.78
N THR A 269 13.89 -1.97 8.92
CA THR A 269 14.14 -1.11 10.09
C THR A 269 15.61 -0.98 10.43
N THR A 270 15.92 -0.23 11.49
CA THR A 270 17.27 -0.06 12.03
C THR A 270 17.82 -1.32 12.70
N SER A 271 16.98 -2.32 12.96
CA SER A 271 17.35 -3.65 13.43
C SER A 271 17.26 -4.67 12.30
N TYR A 272 18.04 -5.76 12.39
CA TYR A 272 17.96 -6.83 11.40
C TYR A 272 16.61 -7.55 11.43
N GLY A 273 16.06 -7.82 10.26
CA GLY A 273 14.86 -8.64 10.08
C GLY A 273 14.85 -9.33 8.72
N TRP A 274 14.10 -10.42 8.62
CA TRP A 274 13.83 -11.08 7.33
C TRP A 274 12.76 -10.29 6.57
N ILE A 275 13.13 -9.80 5.39
CA ILE A 275 12.23 -9.00 4.54
C ILE A 275 11.97 -9.76 3.25
N ASP A 276 10.71 -10.10 3.04
CA ASP A 276 10.26 -10.79 1.84
C ASP A 276 10.20 -9.85 0.64
N VAL A 277 10.67 -10.35 -0.50
CA VAL A 277 10.63 -9.70 -1.80
C VAL A 277 10.02 -10.68 -2.79
N SER A 278 8.74 -10.49 -3.07
CA SER A 278 7.98 -11.32 -4.02
C SER A 278 8.04 -10.74 -5.44
N PHE A 279 8.25 -11.60 -6.42
CA PHE A 279 8.36 -11.24 -7.83
C PHE A 279 6.98 -11.34 -8.50
N ALA A 280 6.48 -10.22 -9.04
CA ALA A 280 5.19 -10.19 -9.73
C ALA A 280 5.15 -11.15 -10.94
N THR A 281 6.29 -11.30 -11.61
CA THR A 281 6.50 -12.29 -12.68
C THR A 281 7.58 -13.28 -12.22
N PRO A 282 7.20 -14.44 -11.64
CA PRO A 282 8.13 -15.48 -11.25
C PRO A 282 8.98 -15.96 -12.44
N VAL A 283 10.23 -16.30 -12.17
CA VAL A 283 11.17 -16.79 -13.19
C VAL A 283 11.41 -18.28 -13.03
N ASN A 284 11.28 -19.05 -14.10
CA ASN A 284 11.65 -20.47 -14.10
C ASN A 284 13.16 -20.61 -13.94
N LEU A 285 13.58 -21.19 -12.81
CA LEU A 285 14.97 -21.58 -12.58
C LEU A 285 15.18 -23.03 -13.01
N VAL A 286 16.44 -23.37 -13.31
CA VAL A 286 16.86 -24.74 -13.65
C VAL A 286 17.75 -25.27 -12.53
N ALA A 287 17.43 -26.45 -12.02
CA ALA A 287 18.23 -27.11 -10.99
C ALA A 287 19.69 -27.27 -11.45
N GLY A 288 20.64 -26.93 -10.58
CA GLY A 288 22.07 -27.02 -10.87
C GLY A 288 22.68 -25.82 -11.58
N ASP A 289 21.89 -24.93 -12.19
CA ASP A 289 22.38 -23.68 -12.78
C ASP A 289 22.65 -22.63 -11.68
N THR A 290 23.72 -21.85 -11.82
CA THR A 290 24.01 -20.76 -10.87
C THR A 290 23.21 -19.50 -11.23
N TYR A 291 22.54 -18.94 -10.23
CA TYR A 291 21.86 -17.65 -10.30
C TYR A 291 22.37 -16.71 -9.22
N TRP A 292 22.06 -15.43 -9.36
CA TRP A 292 22.48 -14.38 -8.43
C TRP A 292 21.30 -13.54 -7.97
N ILE A 293 21.23 -13.29 -6.66
CA ILE A 293 20.40 -12.24 -6.07
C ILE A 293 21.23 -10.96 -6.02
N VAL A 294 20.80 -9.91 -6.72
CA VAL A 294 21.50 -8.62 -6.76
C VAL A 294 20.63 -7.54 -6.12
N ILE A 295 21.17 -6.82 -5.13
CA ILE A 295 20.59 -5.55 -4.66
C ILE A 295 21.26 -4.42 -5.43
N ASP A 296 20.46 -3.72 -6.23
CA ASP A 296 20.82 -2.52 -6.99
C ASP A 296 20.35 -1.28 -6.21
N ALA A 297 21.29 -0.60 -5.56
CA ALA A 297 21.05 0.45 -4.58
C ALA A 297 21.64 1.80 -5.00
N GLY A 298 21.05 2.90 -4.52
CA GLY A 298 21.65 4.22 -4.65
C GLY A 298 22.84 4.42 -3.70
N THR A 299 23.85 5.19 -4.11
CA THR A 299 24.98 5.56 -3.23
C THR A 299 24.62 6.72 -2.33
N ASN A 300 24.73 6.55 -1.01
CA ASN A 300 24.57 7.63 -0.05
C ASN A 300 25.33 7.37 1.27
N ALA A 301 26.03 8.39 1.77
CA ALA A 301 26.87 8.26 2.97
C ALA A 301 26.07 8.07 4.28
N SER A 302 24.82 8.53 4.32
CA SER A 302 23.96 8.56 5.52
C SER A 302 22.73 7.68 5.42
N ASN A 303 22.29 7.36 4.19
CA ASN A 303 21.05 6.62 3.92
C ASN A 303 21.35 5.35 3.12
N TYR A 304 21.59 4.23 3.79
CA TYR A 304 22.04 2.99 3.15
C TYR A 304 21.49 1.74 3.84
N PHE A 305 21.68 0.58 3.21
CA PHE A 305 21.28 -0.72 3.78
C PHE A 305 22.49 -1.43 4.37
N VAL A 306 22.21 -2.33 5.30
CA VAL A 306 23.18 -3.32 5.77
C VAL A 306 22.56 -4.69 5.57
N TRP A 307 23.22 -5.51 4.75
CA TRP A 307 22.85 -6.89 4.51
C TRP A 307 23.70 -7.76 5.42
N CYS A 308 23.07 -8.58 6.26
CA CYS A 308 23.85 -9.44 7.12
C CYS A 308 24.63 -10.47 6.31
N SER A 309 25.83 -10.80 6.78
CA SER A 309 26.72 -11.79 6.16
C SER A 309 27.24 -12.79 7.17
N ASP A 310 27.57 -13.98 6.67
CA ASP A 310 28.38 -14.99 7.34
C ASP A 310 29.83 -14.88 6.85
N SER A 311 30.69 -14.34 7.71
CA SER A 311 32.12 -14.19 7.44
C SER A 311 32.89 -15.51 7.25
N ASN A 312 32.30 -16.66 7.56
CA ASN A 312 32.94 -17.99 7.43
C ASN A 312 32.64 -18.71 6.10
N ASN A 313 31.88 -18.10 5.19
CA ASN A 313 31.54 -18.69 3.90
C ASN A 313 30.81 -20.04 4.01
N GLY A 314 29.81 -20.11 4.90
CA GLY A 314 29.06 -21.33 5.20
C GLY A 314 28.18 -21.86 4.06
N LEU A 315 27.95 -21.09 3.01
CA LEU A 315 27.22 -21.55 1.82
C LEU A 315 28.24 -22.07 0.79
N GLY A 316 28.45 -23.39 0.76
CA GLY A 316 29.56 -24.01 0.01
C GLY A 316 29.69 -23.60 -1.47
N ASN A 317 28.58 -23.44 -2.20
CA ASN A 317 28.57 -22.99 -3.61
C ASN A 317 28.18 -21.51 -3.78
N GLY A 318 28.09 -20.78 -2.66
CA GLY A 318 27.77 -19.36 -2.61
C GLY A 318 29.02 -18.50 -2.78
N VAL A 319 28.84 -17.37 -3.44
CA VAL A 319 29.85 -16.33 -3.59
C VAL A 319 29.15 -14.97 -3.48
N GLY A 320 29.62 -14.14 -2.55
CA GLY A 320 29.27 -12.72 -2.48
C GLY A 320 30.18 -11.86 -3.37
N LYS A 321 29.62 -10.89 -4.08
CA LYS A 321 30.37 -9.90 -4.87
C LYS A 321 29.76 -8.50 -4.78
N TYR A 322 30.54 -7.46 -5.09
CA TYR A 322 30.07 -6.08 -5.24
C TYR A 322 30.52 -5.42 -6.54
N LYS A 323 29.82 -4.35 -6.91
CA LYS A 323 30.15 -3.47 -8.04
C LYS A 323 29.52 -2.08 -7.87
N SER A 324 30.07 -1.07 -8.55
CA SER A 324 29.56 0.31 -8.49
C SER A 324 28.17 0.46 -9.12
N SER A 325 27.85 -0.36 -10.11
CA SER A 325 26.51 -0.55 -10.66
C SER A 325 26.47 -1.90 -11.38
N TRP A 326 25.45 -2.70 -11.12
CA TRP A 326 25.31 -4.05 -11.66
C TRP A 326 25.24 -4.05 -13.19
N SER A 327 24.63 -3.03 -13.79
CA SER A 327 24.34 -2.94 -15.24
C SER A 327 25.44 -2.30 -16.08
N THR A 328 26.41 -1.60 -15.47
CA THR A 328 27.47 -0.92 -16.23
C THR A 328 28.57 -1.89 -16.67
N SER A 329 29.45 -1.47 -17.60
CA SER A 329 30.67 -2.23 -17.89
C SER A 329 31.63 -2.23 -16.69
N GLY A 330 32.31 -3.34 -16.43
CA GLY A 330 33.30 -3.46 -15.35
C GLY A 330 33.18 -4.78 -14.60
N SER A 331 34.23 -5.13 -13.86
CA SER A 331 34.33 -6.39 -13.13
C SER A 331 33.63 -6.33 -11.77
N TRP A 332 32.99 -7.43 -11.39
CA TRP A 332 32.54 -7.66 -10.02
C TRP A 332 33.73 -8.04 -9.14
N THR A 333 33.79 -7.50 -7.93
CA THR A 333 34.81 -7.84 -6.94
C THR A 333 34.22 -8.75 -5.87
N GLN A 334 34.88 -9.86 -5.57
CA GLN A 334 34.43 -10.81 -4.55
C GLN A 334 34.63 -10.26 -3.13
N ILE A 335 33.68 -10.57 -2.23
CA ILE A 335 33.82 -10.38 -0.78
C ILE A 335 34.15 -11.70 -0.10
N THR A 336 34.61 -11.61 1.15
CA THR A 336 34.70 -12.77 2.03
C THR A 336 33.32 -13.05 2.63
N GLY A 337 32.87 -14.29 2.56
CA GLY A 337 31.64 -14.74 3.19
C GLY A 337 30.40 -14.66 2.31
N ASP A 338 29.27 -15.07 2.89
CA ASP A 338 27.98 -15.19 2.22
C ASP A 338 26.95 -14.24 2.82
N LEU A 339 26.19 -13.57 1.95
CA LEU A 339 25.07 -12.73 2.36
C LEU A 339 23.88 -13.60 2.76
N ALA A 340 23.13 -13.18 3.78
CA ALA A 340 22.03 -13.96 4.33
C ALA A 340 20.73 -13.80 3.52
N PHE A 341 20.24 -14.90 2.94
CA PHE A 341 19.03 -14.94 2.12
C PHE A 341 18.30 -16.29 2.24
N LYS A 342 17.04 -16.30 1.83
CA LYS A 342 16.25 -17.52 1.56
C LYS A 342 15.61 -17.41 0.18
N THR A 343 15.44 -18.54 -0.51
CA THR A 343 14.73 -18.59 -1.79
C THR A 343 13.47 -19.46 -1.66
N TYR A 344 12.43 -19.12 -2.42
CA TYR A 344 11.17 -19.86 -2.40
C TYR A 344 10.70 -20.14 -3.83
N LEU A 345 10.53 -21.44 -4.12
CA LEU A 345 10.11 -21.94 -5.41
C LEU A 345 8.60 -22.22 -5.39
N GLY A 346 7.92 -21.75 -6.43
CA GLY A 346 6.51 -22.06 -6.70
C GLY A 346 6.39 -23.53 -7.07
N SER A 347 5.73 -24.30 -6.22
CA SER A 347 5.74 -25.77 -6.29
C SER A 347 4.36 -26.39 -6.06
N GLY A 348 3.34 -25.59 -5.72
CA GLY A 348 1.98 -26.06 -5.47
C GLY A 348 0.91 -25.30 -6.26
N THR A 349 -0.24 -25.94 -6.46
CA THR A 349 -1.39 -25.33 -7.12
C THR A 349 -2.18 -24.48 -6.12
N GLY A 350 -2.31 -23.18 -6.38
CA GLY A 350 -3.26 -22.34 -5.65
C GLY A 350 -4.68 -22.82 -5.92
N THR A 351 -5.47 -23.11 -4.87
CA THR A 351 -6.80 -23.69 -5.02
C THR A 351 -7.92 -22.87 -4.37
N ILE A 352 -9.07 -22.83 -5.04
CA ILE A 352 -10.35 -22.38 -4.47
C ILE A 352 -11.32 -23.57 -4.56
N THR A 353 -11.85 -24.02 -3.42
CA THR A 353 -12.77 -25.17 -3.37
C THR A 353 -13.99 -24.88 -2.52
N GLN A 354 -15.19 -25.21 -3.02
CA GLN A 354 -16.46 -25.12 -2.27
C GLN A 354 -16.80 -23.71 -1.74
N VAL A 355 -16.56 -22.66 -2.54
CA VAL A 355 -16.89 -21.27 -2.18
C VAL A 355 -17.79 -20.63 -3.23
N ALA A 356 -18.74 -19.80 -2.78
CA ALA A 356 -19.46 -18.86 -3.63
C ALA A 356 -18.71 -17.52 -3.68
N VAL A 357 -18.19 -17.14 -4.84
CA VAL A 357 -17.50 -15.88 -5.10
C VAL A 357 -18.39 -15.00 -5.97
N SER A 358 -18.89 -13.89 -5.44
CA SER A 358 -19.75 -12.99 -6.22
C SER A 358 -18.99 -12.21 -7.30
N GLY A 359 -17.70 -11.92 -7.06
CA GLY A 359 -16.80 -11.29 -8.02
C GLY A 359 -16.11 -12.28 -8.95
N ASN A 360 -14.91 -11.93 -9.39
CA ASN A 360 -13.99 -12.81 -10.12
C ASN A 360 -13.28 -13.75 -9.16
N ALA A 361 -13.05 -14.99 -9.59
CA ALA A 361 -12.22 -15.96 -8.89
C ALA A 361 -10.96 -16.22 -9.72
N LYS A 362 -9.78 -16.08 -9.12
CA LYS A 362 -8.50 -16.32 -9.78
C LYS A 362 -7.63 -17.26 -8.94
N ALA A 363 -7.29 -18.42 -9.49
CA ALA A 363 -6.41 -19.41 -8.86
C ALA A 363 -5.88 -20.37 -9.92
N ASN A 364 -4.86 -21.17 -9.63
CA ASN A 364 -4.46 -22.23 -10.57
C ASN A 364 -5.61 -23.24 -10.80
N THR A 365 -6.24 -23.67 -9.71
CA THR A 365 -7.34 -24.65 -9.74
C THR A 365 -8.57 -24.14 -9.01
N ILE A 366 -9.75 -24.23 -9.62
CA ILE A 366 -11.02 -23.88 -8.97
C ILE A 366 -11.96 -25.08 -9.04
N ASN A 367 -12.49 -25.54 -7.90
CA ASN A 367 -13.36 -26.72 -7.84
C ASN A 367 -14.64 -26.47 -7.04
N SER A 368 -15.74 -27.11 -7.46
CA SER A 368 -17.03 -27.13 -6.74
C SER A 368 -17.50 -25.75 -6.27
N SER A 369 -17.20 -24.70 -7.02
CA SER A 369 -17.41 -23.31 -6.61
C SER A 369 -18.43 -22.62 -7.51
N THR A 370 -19.09 -21.61 -6.96
CA THR A 370 -20.03 -20.76 -7.71
C THR A 370 -19.42 -19.39 -7.91
N ILE A 371 -19.20 -18.98 -9.16
CA ILE A 371 -18.54 -17.74 -9.54
C ILE A 371 -19.56 -16.82 -10.22
N GLY A 372 -19.71 -15.60 -9.71
CA GLY A 372 -20.56 -14.56 -10.27
C GLY A 372 -19.93 -13.86 -11.47
N GLY A 373 -18.64 -13.50 -11.36
CA GLY A 373 -17.81 -12.95 -12.44
C GLY A 373 -17.15 -14.01 -13.31
N THR A 374 -15.86 -13.83 -13.61
CA THR A 374 -15.04 -14.77 -14.38
C THR A 374 -14.22 -15.69 -13.48
N ALA A 375 -14.08 -16.95 -13.88
CA ALA A 375 -13.21 -17.93 -13.23
C ALA A 375 -11.89 -18.05 -13.99
N TYR A 376 -10.86 -17.29 -13.60
CA TYR A 376 -9.52 -17.36 -14.18
C TYR A 376 -8.74 -18.51 -13.54
N CYS A 377 -8.64 -19.65 -14.25
CA CYS A 377 -7.96 -20.86 -13.77
C CYS A 377 -7.34 -21.67 -14.90
N GLN A 378 -6.35 -22.50 -14.56
CA GLN A 378 -5.77 -23.47 -15.50
C GLN A 378 -6.61 -24.74 -15.56
N THR A 379 -7.14 -25.17 -14.42
CA THR A 379 -7.99 -26.36 -14.32
C THR A 379 -9.13 -26.16 -13.35
N GLY A 380 -10.21 -26.92 -13.52
CA GLY A 380 -11.34 -26.87 -12.60
C GLY A 380 -12.43 -27.86 -12.93
N SER A 381 -13.21 -28.22 -11.91
CA SER A 381 -14.30 -29.20 -12.00
C SER A 381 -15.45 -28.87 -11.06
N GLY A 382 -16.69 -29.17 -11.46
CA GLY A 382 -17.87 -28.95 -10.62
C GLY A 382 -18.25 -27.48 -10.37
N ASN A 383 -17.71 -26.54 -11.15
CA ASN A 383 -18.05 -25.12 -11.07
C ASN A 383 -19.24 -24.77 -11.97
N ASN A 384 -19.91 -23.64 -11.69
CA ASN A 384 -20.95 -23.08 -12.57
C ASN A 384 -20.40 -22.33 -13.81
N LYS A 385 -19.08 -22.12 -13.87
CA LYS A 385 -18.35 -21.44 -14.96
C LYS A 385 -17.16 -22.30 -15.40
N THR A 386 -16.85 -22.28 -16.69
CA THR A 386 -15.62 -22.89 -17.22
C THR A 386 -14.41 -22.05 -16.87
N CYS A 387 -13.23 -22.67 -16.77
CA CYS A 387 -11.98 -21.95 -16.58
C CYS A 387 -11.64 -21.08 -17.79
N ASP A 388 -11.29 -19.82 -17.52
CA ASP A 388 -10.62 -18.92 -18.44
C ASP A 388 -9.10 -19.01 -18.19
N THR A 389 -8.38 -19.62 -19.14
CA THR A 389 -6.94 -19.85 -19.06
C THR A 389 -6.12 -18.68 -19.64
N SER A 390 -6.73 -17.52 -19.90
CA SER A 390 -6.04 -16.36 -20.50
C SER A 390 -5.04 -15.68 -19.56
N GLN A 391 -5.13 -15.95 -18.25
CA GLN A 391 -4.25 -15.37 -17.25
C GLN A 391 -3.32 -16.42 -16.64
N ALA A 392 -2.08 -16.03 -16.39
CA ALA A 392 -1.14 -16.81 -15.61
C ALA A 392 -1.59 -16.91 -14.14
N ASP A 393 -1.06 -17.93 -13.45
CA ASP A 393 -1.29 -18.14 -12.03
C ASP A 393 -0.88 -16.90 -11.21
N PRO A 394 -1.64 -16.53 -10.16
CA PRO A 394 -1.26 -15.39 -9.34
C PRO A 394 0.04 -15.64 -8.57
N SER A 395 0.89 -14.63 -8.55
CA SER A 395 2.11 -14.62 -7.74
C SER A 395 1.78 -14.28 -6.29
N PRO A 396 2.47 -14.87 -5.31
CA PRO A 396 2.29 -14.55 -3.89
C PRO A 396 2.54 -13.08 -3.57
N MET A 397 1.83 -12.59 -2.56
CA MET A 397 1.97 -11.24 -2.05
C MET A 397 2.68 -11.26 -0.69
N ASN A 398 3.52 -10.25 -0.47
CA ASN A 398 4.10 -10.00 0.85
C ASN A 398 3.02 -9.64 1.86
N MET A 399 3.22 -10.01 3.12
CA MET A 399 2.39 -9.51 4.21
C MET A 399 2.52 -7.97 4.33
N PRO A 400 1.45 -7.27 4.73
CA PRO A 400 1.41 -5.81 4.77
C PRO A 400 2.28 -5.21 5.89
N LEU A 401 2.72 -6.01 6.87
CA LEU A 401 3.66 -5.61 7.92
C LEU A 401 4.89 -6.52 7.90
N SER A 402 6.07 -5.95 8.13
CA SER A 402 7.29 -6.73 8.36
C SER A 402 7.52 -7.00 9.86
N ASP A 403 8.27 -8.05 10.17
CA ASP A 403 8.76 -8.32 11.54
C ASP A 403 9.53 -7.11 12.10
N ALA A 404 10.18 -6.38 11.21
CA ALA A 404 10.95 -5.19 11.53
C ALA A 404 10.02 -4.04 11.98
N ASN A 405 8.85 -3.82 11.32
CA ASN A 405 7.85 -2.85 11.78
C ASN A 405 7.39 -3.16 13.21
N ILE A 406 7.16 -4.44 13.49
CA ILE A 406 6.71 -4.89 14.82
C ILE A 406 7.79 -4.65 15.88
N GLU A 407 9.05 -4.89 15.56
CA GLU A 407 10.16 -4.65 16.48
C GLU A 407 10.34 -3.17 16.83
N GLN A 408 10.11 -2.27 15.87
CA GLN A 408 10.15 -0.83 16.15
C GLN A 408 9.08 -0.44 17.18
N TRP A 409 7.85 -0.94 17.03
CA TRP A 409 6.80 -0.69 18.02
C TRP A 409 7.13 -1.25 19.41
N ARG A 410 7.78 -2.44 19.48
CA ARG A 410 8.29 -2.96 20.76
C ARG A 410 9.31 -2.01 21.38
N THR A 411 10.19 -1.44 20.56
CA THR A 411 11.20 -0.45 20.99
C THR A 411 10.53 0.82 21.52
N ASP A 412 9.57 1.38 20.77
CA ASP A 412 8.83 2.60 21.14
C ASP A 412 8.06 2.41 22.46
N ALA A 413 7.38 1.27 22.61
CA ALA A 413 6.68 0.90 23.83
C ALA A 413 7.64 0.75 25.03
N THR A 414 8.81 0.14 24.80
CA THR A 414 9.84 -0.05 25.84
C THR A 414 10.46 1.29 26.26
N ALA A 415 10.68 2.21 25.32
CA ALA A 415 11.16 3.56 25.60
C ALA A 415 10.18 4.36 26.48
N GLY A 416 8.88 4.11 26.33
CA GLY A 416 7.84 4.65 27.22
C GLY A 416 7.88 4.12 28.66
N GLY A 417 8.66 3.06 28.92
CA GLY A 417 8.85 2.44 30.23
C GLY A 417 8.23 1.06 30.35
N THR A 418 8.71 0.29 31.32
CA THR A 418 8.28 -1.11 31.55
C THR A 418 7.43 -1.24 32.80
N ILE A 419 6.34 -2.00 32.69
CA ILE A 419 5.46 -2.44 33.78
C ILE A 419 5.73 -3.92 34.01
N THR A 420 6.26 -4.24 35.18
CA THR A 420 6.55 -5.62 35.57
C THR A 420 5.32 -6.27 36.19
N GLY A 421 4.79 -7.31 35.55
CA GLY A 421 3.60 -8.04 35.98
C GLY A 421 2.39 -7.82 35.07
N ASN A 422 1.23 -8.31 35.50
CA ASN A 422 -0.02 -8.21 34.74
C ASN A 422 -0.57 -6.78 34.75
N CYS A 423 -1.39 -6.45 33.76
CA CYS A 423 -2.11 -5.20 33.62
C CYS A 423 -3.60 -5.45 33.37
N GLY A 424 -4.44 -4.45 33.63
CA GLY A 424 -5.88 -4.51 33.40
C GLY A 424 -6.67 -4.87 34.67
N ASP A 425 -7.64 -5.76 34.56
CA ASP A 425 -8.61 -6.09 35.62
C ASP A 425 -7.99 -6.47 36.97
N SER A 426 -6.85 -7.17 36.96
CA SER A 426 -6.08 -7.56 38.15
C SER A 426 -4.62 -7.17 37.98
N GLY A 427 -4.40 -5.99 37.39
CA GLY A 427 -3.07 -5.47 37.13
C GLY A 427 -2.34 -5.04 38.39
N VAL A 428 -1.03 -4.85 38.25
CA VAL A 428 -0.19 -4.24 39.28
C VAL A 428 -0.58 -2.77 39.51
N ALA A 429 -0.14 -2.20 40.64
CA ALA A 429 -0.36 -0.78 40.94
C ALA A 429 0.12 0.10 39.77
N GLY A 430 -0.74 1.03 39.32
CA GLY A 430 -0.47 1.88 38.15
C GLY A 430 -0.84 1.27 36.80
N CYS A 431 -1.25 0.00 36.75
CA CYS A 431 -1.76 -0.69 35.55
C CYS A 431 -3.05 -1.46 35.83
N VAL A 432 -3.79 -1.09 36.88
CA VAL A 432 -5.06 -1.74 37.23
C VAL A 432 -6.23 -0.91 36.72
N ILE A 433 -7.25 -1.55 36.16
CA ILE A 433 -8.51 -0.91 35.78
C ILE A 433 -9.56 -1.26 36.84
N SER A 434 -10.01 -0.27 37.60
CA SER A 434 -11.09 -0.43 38.57
C SER A 434 -12.37 -0.94 37.91
N SER A 435 -13.29 -1.54 38.67
CA SER A 435 -14.56 -2.06 38.14
C SER A 435 -15.32 -0.98 37.38
N SER A 436 -15.65 -1.25 36.11
CA SER A 436 -16.24 -0.30 35.15
C SER A 436 -15.43 1.00 34.94
N GLY A 437 -14.14 0.97 35.26
CA GLY A 437 -13.23 2.11 35.16
C GLY A 437 -12.63 2.28 33.76
N THR A 438 -11.93 3.40 33.59
CA THR A 438 -11.08 3.68 32.42
C THR A 438 -9.63 3.86 32.88
N LEU A 439 -8.68 3.24 32.18
CA LEU A 439 -7.26 3.50 32.33
C LEU A 439 -6.72 4.08 31.03
N SER A 440 -6.03 5.21 31.10
CA SER A 440 -5.21 5.73 29.99
C SER A 440 -3.78 5.22 30.14
N LEU A 441 -3.25 4.57 29.11
CA LEU A 441 -1.92 3.94 29.16
C LEU A 441 -1.23 4.01 27.80
N GLY A 442 0.08 4.27 27.82
CA GLY A 442 0.94 4.19 26.65
C GLY A 442 1.79 5.45 26.41
N PRO A 443 2.95 5.34 25.73
CA PRO A 443 3.59 4.08 25.32
C PRO A 443 4.14 3.30 26.53
N LYS A 444 3.96 1.96 26.56
CA LYS A 444 4.45 1.09 27.65
C LYS A 444 4.69 -0.35 27.20
N LYS A 445 5.74 -0.97 27.73
CA LYS A 445 5.95 -2.42 27.75
C LYS A 445 5.33 -3.03 29.02
N ILE A 446 4.62 -4.15 28.90
CA ILE A 446 4.04 -4.93 29.99
C ILE A 446 4.67 -6.33 29.95
N THR A 447 5.33 -6.77 31.02
CA THR A 447 6.01 -8.07 31.03
C THR A 447 5.07 -9.25 31.30
N GLY A 448 3.88 -9.00 31.86
CA GLY A 448 2.85 -10.00 32.09
C GLY A 448 1.75 -9.98 31.03
N ASN A 449 0.56 -10.42 31.43
CA ASN A 449 -0.65 -10.43 30.60
C ASN A 449 -1.43 -9.11 30.73
N LEU A 450 -2.25 -8.81 29.73
CA LEU A 450 -3.23 -7.73 29.76
C LEU A 450 -4.64 -8.31 29.69
N THR A 451 -5.51 -7.89 30.62
CA THR A 451 -6.90 -8.35 30.65
C THR A 451 -7.85 -7.17 30.81
N VAL A 452 -8.80 -7.00 29.89
CA VAL A 452 -9.81 -5.94 29.97
C VAL A 452 -11.19 -6.58 29.85
N THR A 453 -11.90 -6.70 30.97
CA THR A 453 -13.22 -7.33 30.96
C THR A 453 -14.29 -6.61 31.77
N ASN A 454 -15.53 -7.04 31.61
CA ASN A 454 -16.68 -6.63 32.43
C ASN A 454 -16.92 -5.10 32.37
N GLY A 455 -17.02 -4.56 31.15
CA GLY A 455 -17.32 -3.14 30.92
C GLY A 455 -16.17 -2.15 31.15
N ARG A 456 -14.96 -2.64 31.47
CA ARG A 456 -13.77 -1.80 31.65
C ARG A 456 -13.25 -1.25 30.33
N THR A 457 -12.59 -0.09 30.39
CA THR A 457 -12.00 0.56 29.22
C THR A 457 -10.51 0.81 29.37
N LEU A 458 -9.73 0.43 28.35
CA LEU A 458 -8.33 0.83 28.17
C LEU A 458 -8.25 1.89 27.06
N LYS A 459 -7.79 3.10 27.38
CA LYS A 459 -7.52 4.19 26.43
C LYS A 459 -6.02 4.20 26.10
N LEU A 460 -5.66 3.96 24.84
CA LEU A 460 -4.28 3.89 24.37
C LEU A 460 -3.74 5.31 24.09
N THR A 461 -2.77 5.77 24.88
CA THR A 461 -2.08 7.05 24.67
C THR A 461 -0.76 6.92 23.89
N GLY A 462 -0.42 5.69 23.48
CA GLY A 462 0.76 5.31 22.70
C GLY A 462 0.78 3.80 22.49
N VAL A 463 1.85 3.26 21.90
CA VAL A 463 1.98 1.80 21.68
C VAL A 463 1.99 1.05 23.00
N ILE A 464 1.16 0.00 23.08
CA ILE A 464 1.22 -0.96 24.17
C ILE A 464 1.83 -2.27 23.65
N TYR A 465 2.91 -2.71 24.28
CA TYR A 465 3.56 -3.98 24.00
C TYR A 465 3.43 -4.91 25.21
N VAL A 466 2.76 -6.03 25.03
CA VAL A 466 2.53 -7.07 26.02
C VAL A 466 3.40 -8.28 25.69
N VAL A 467 4.30 -8.66 26.59
CA VAL A 467 5.12 -9.88 26.43
C VAL A 467 4.26 -11.13 26.59
N GLY A 468 3.25 -11.07 27.47
CA GLY A 468 2.28 -12.14 27.66
C GLY A 468 1.11 -12.08 26.67
N ASN A 469 -0.02 -12.56 27.13
CA ASN A 469 -1.25 -12.67 26.36
C ASN A 469 -2.17 -11.47 26.59
N ILE A 470 -3.05 -11.20 25.62
CA ILE A 470 -4.10 -10.17 25.72
C ILE A 470 -5.47 -10.86 25.72
N SER A 471 -6.31 -10.54 26.69
CA SER A 471 -7.70 -10.98 26.74
C SER A 471 -8.65 -9.80 26.90
N ILE A 472 -9.55 -9.60 25.94
CA ILE A 472 -10.56 -8.53 25.96
C ILE A 472 -11.93 -9.18 25.86
N SER A 473 -12.74 -9.09 26.90
CA SER A 473 -14.05 -9.76 26.85
C SER A 473 -15.14 -9.14 27.71
N ASN A 474 -16.37 -9.65 27.59
CA ASN A 474 -17.52 -9.26 28.41
C ASN A 474 -17.71 -7.73 28.46
N ASN A 475 -17.91 -7.12 27.29
CA ASN A 475 -18.02 -5.66 27.13
C ASN A 475 -16.75 -4.86 27.47
N GLY A 476 -15.58 -5.51 27.52
CA GLY A 476 -14.29 -4.82 27.61
C GLY A 476 -14.04 -3.96 26.37
N THR A 477 -13.53 -2.74 26.57
CA THR A 477 -13.27 -1.78 25.48
C THR A 477 -11.79 -1.41 25.43
N VAL A 478 -11.20 -1.46 24.23
CA VAL A 478 -9.91 -0.82 23.93
C VAL A 478 -10.16 0.33 22.97
N ARG A 479 -9.59 1.49 23.24
CA ARG A 479 -9.88 2.73 22.52
C ARG A 479 -8.62 3.53 22.29
N CYS A 480 -8.43 4.08 21.10
CA CYS A 480 -7.41 5.11 20.86
C CYS A 480 -7.66 6.38 21.67
N ASP A 481 -6.59 7.07 22.07
CA ASP A 481 -6.75 8.42 22.58
C ASP A 481 -7.28 9.35 21.47
N THR A 482 -8.19 10.24 21.85
CA THR A 482 -8.69 11.34 21.01
C THR A 482 -7.57 12.19 20.40
N SER A 483 -6.41 12.28 21.06
CA SER A 483 -5.24 13.02 20.56
C SER A 483 -4.66 12.46 19.27
N PHE A 484 -5.01 11.22 18.87
CA PHE A 484 -4.54 10.63 17.63
C PHE A 484 -5.20 11.24 16.38
N GLY A 485 -6.32 11.95 16.50
CA GLY A 485 -7.01 12.47 15.31
C GLY A 485 -7.31 11.33 14.32
N ALA A 486 -6.98 11.50 13.05
CA ALA A 486 -7.16 10.45 12.04
C ALA A 486 -6.17 9.27 12.17
N ASP A 487 -5.12 9.39 12.99
CA ASP A 487 -4.15 8.31 13.17
C ASP A 487 -4.74 7.16 14.01
N SER A 488 -4.19 5.97 13.78
CA SER A 488 -4.58 4.70 14.39
C SER A 488 -3.58 4.27 15.46
N CYS A 489 -4.02 3.46 16.42
CA CYS A 489 -3.19 2.98 17.53
C CYS A 489 -2.78 1.52 17.35
N VAL A 490 -1.71 1.14 18.04
CA VAL A 490 -1.14 -0.20 17.96
C VAL A 490 -1.06 -0.84 19.33
N ILE A 491 -1.49 -2.10 19.41
CA ILE A 491 -1.30 -2.97 20.55
C ILE A 491 -0.71 -4.31 20.10
N ILE A 492 0.32 -4.78 20.80
CA ILE A 492 1.11 -5.96 20.41
C ILE A 492 1.12 -6.96 21.56
N ALA A 493 0.94 -8.24 21.22
CA ALA A 493 1.20 -9.38 22.09
C ALA A 493 2.31 -10.25 21.47
N ASP A 494 3.34 -10.58 22.25
CA ASP A 494 4.22 -11.71 21.88
C ASP A 494 3.50 -13.05 22.07
N GLY A 495 2.56 -13.10 23.01
CA GLY A 495 1.61 -14.19 23.18
C GLY A 495 0.38 -14.10 22.26
N TRP A 496 -0.66 -14.84 22.63
CA TRP A 496 -1.91 -14.85 21.89
C TRP A 496 -2.85 -13.70 22.26
N ILE A 497 -3.82 -13.44 21.40
CA ILE A 497 -4.93 -12.49 21.64
C ILE A 497 -6.26 -13.26 21.65
N ASP A 498 -7.03 -13.16 22.73
CA ASP A 498 -8.38 -13.71 22.80
C ASP A 498 -9.38 -12.58 23.05
N ALA A 499 -10.27 -12.35 22.08
CA ALA A 499 -11.17 -11.22 22.11
C ALA A 499 -12.59 -11.64 21.73
N GLY A 500 -13.55 -11.35 22.61
CA GLY A 500 -14.95 -11.66 22.33
C GLY A 500 -15.93 -11.32 23.42
N ASN A 501 -17.17 -11.81 23.33
CA ASN A 501 -18.27 -11.48 24.24
C ASN A 501 -18.50 -9.97 24.31
N ASN A 502 -18.82 -9.36 23.17
CA ASN A 502 -19.01 -7.92 23.00
C ASN A 502 -17.74 -7.09 23.29
N ALA A 503 -16.56 -7.64 23.02
CA ALA A 503 -15.32 -6.87 23.07
C ALA A 503 -15.31 -5.77 21.99
N ASN A 504 -14.95 -4.56 22.37
CA ASN A 504 -15.06 -3.40 21.50
C ASN A 504 -13.70 -2.72 21.28
N PHE A 505 -13.32 -2.54 20.02
CA PHE A 505 -12.10 -1.85 19.60
C PHE A 505 -12.48 -0.58 18.85
N LEU A 506 -12.07 0.56 19.40
CA LEU A 506 -12.50 1.87 18.92
C LEU A 506 -11.31 2.73 18.52
N GLY A 507 -11.41 3.37 17.35
CA GLY A 507 -10.51 4.46 16.97
C GLY A 507 -10.61 5.66 17.90
N SER A 508 -9.93 6.75 17.54
CA SER A 508 -9.85 7.99 18.33
C SER A 508 -11.19 8.72 18.46
N GLY A 509 -12.18 8.33 17.65
CA GLY A 509 -13.42 9.06 17.40
C GLY A 509 -13.40 9.85 16.09
N THR A 510 -12.26 9.93 15.41
CA THR A 510 -12.14 10.50 14.05
C THR A 510 -12.24 9.39 13.01
N ALA A 511 -12.95 9.64 11.91
CA ALA A 511 -12.99 8.70 10.78
C ALA A 511 -11.56 8.41 10.27
N GLY A 512 -11.29 7.15 9.91
CA GLY A 512 -9.95 6.69 9.49
C GLY A 512 -9.03 6.27 10.64
N SER A 513 -9.43 6.45 11.89
CA SER A 513 -8.69 5.96 13.06
C SER A 513 -9.19 4.57 13.48
N TYR A 514 -8.27 3.62 13.63
CA TYR A 514 -8.52 2.23 14.00
C TYR A 514 -7.57 1.76 15.10
N ILE A 515 -7.79 0.54 15.60
CA ILE A 515 -6.80 -0.18 16.43
C ILE A 515 -6.26 -1.36 15.63
N LEU A 516 -4.94 -1.40 15.47
CA LEU A 516 -4.20 -2.56 14.99
C LEU A 516 -3.77 -3.41 16.18
N SER A 517 -4.28 -4.65 16.22
CA SER A 517 -3.96 -5.66 17.21
C SER A 517 -3.06 -6.73 16.59
N VAL A 518 -1.82 -6.82 17.06
CA VAL A 518 -0.79 -7.71 16.52
C VAL A 518 -0.48 -8.83 17.50
N SER A 519 -0.56 -10.09 17.04
CA SER A 519 0.04 -11.22 17.75
C SER A 519 1.24 -11.75 16.96
N THR A 520 2.38 -11.92 17.63
CA THR A 520 3.59 -12.51 17.03
C THR A 520 3.86 -13.94 17.46
N ILE A 521 2.91 -14.58 18.15
CA ILE A 521 3.06 -15.99 18.52
C ILE A 521 3.18 -16.86 17.28
N GLU A 522 4.03 -17.88 17.36
CA GLU A 522 4.33 -18.79 16.24
C GLU A 522 3.73 -20.17 16.47
N GLY A 523 3.31 -20.84 15.39
CA GLY A 523 2.94 -22.26 15.42
C GLY A 523 1.52 -22.57 15.90
N CYS A 524 0.71 -21.57 16.24
CA CYS A 524 -0.69 -21.75 16.62
C CYS A 524 -1.58 -21.79 15.36
N ASN A 525 -1.58 -22.93 14.64
CA ASN A 525 -2.17 -23.07 13.30
C ASN A 525 -3.37 -24.03 13.20
N GLY A 526 -4.12 -24.20 14.29
CA GLY A 526 -5.25 -25.11 14.42
C GLY A 526 -4.83 -26.53 14.86
N GLY A 527 -5.78 -27.47 14.83
CA GLY A 527 -5.56 -28.84 15.31
C GLY A 527 -5.85 -29.02 16.80
N THR A 528 -5.14 -29.93 17.45
CA THR A 528 -5.31 -30.19 18.89
C THR A 528 -4.83 -28.98 19.71
N GLN A 529 -5.62 -28.57 20.70
CA GLN A 529 -5.26 -27.46 21.58
C GLN A 529 -3.91 -27.70 22.26
N THR A 530 -3.01 -26.72 22.16
CA THR A 530 -1.76 -26.69 22.92
C THR A 530 -1.82 -25.62 24.02
N ALA A 531 -1.05 -25.80 25.10
CA ALA A 531 -1.08 -24.90 26.25
C ALA A 531 -0.55 -23.49 25.95
N GLY A 532 0.19 -23.31 24.85
CA GLY A 532 0.76 -22.04 24.43
C GLY A 532 -0.14 -21.18 23.55
N CYS A 533 -1.26 -21.70 23.05
CA CYS A 533 -2.11 -21.02 22.07
C CYS A 533 -3.47 -20.61 22.66
N ALA A 534 -4.14 -19.67 22.01
CA ALA A 534 -5.53 -19.35 22.32
C ALA A 534 -6.48 -20.49 21.89
N SER A 535 -7.76 -20.32 22.20
CA SER A 535 -8.84 -21.22 21.85
C SER A 535 -8.84 -21.56 20.34
N GLY A 536 -8.96 -22.85 20.03
CA GLY A 536 -8.87 -23.33 18.64
C GLY A 536 -7.43 -23.49 18.14
N ASN A 537 -6.46 -23.53 19.06
CA ASN A 537 -5.03 -23.55 18.78
C ASN A 537 -4.61 -22.41 17.82
N SER A 538 -5.04 -21.19 18.13
CA SER A 538 -4.82 -19.99 17.31
C SER A 538 -3.91 -18.98 17.98
N GLY A 539 -3.31 -18.09 17.19
CA GLY A 539 -2.58 -16.93 17.70
C GLY A 539 -3.52 -15.78 18.06
N ALA A 540 -4.66 -15.69 17.34
CA ALA A 540 -5.77 -14.85 17.75
C ALA A 540 -7.09 -15.63 17.68
N ASN A 541 -7.91 -15.54 18.74
CA ASN A 541 -9.26 -16.06 18.78
C ASN A 541 -10.25 -14.91 18.90
N LEU A 542 -11.15 -14.78 17.91
CA LEU A 542 -12.07 -13.65 17.77
C LEU A 542 -13.50 -14.19 17.76
N ALA A 543 -14.29 -13.86 18.78
CA ALA A 543 -15.59 -14.49 18.98
C ALA A 543 -16.69 -13.55 19.48
N ASN A 544 -17.94 -13.98 19.36
CA ASN A 544 -19.09 -13.49 20.14
C ASN A 544 -19.28 -11.96 20.07
N ASN A 545 -19.74 -11.44 18.93
CA ASN A 545 -20.09 -10.01 18.72
C ASN A 545 -18.93 -9.02 18.97
N LEU A 546 -17.70 -9.41 18.67
CA LEU A 546 -16.56 -8.49 18.71
C LEU A 546 -16.69 -7.44 17.59
N THR A 547 -16.26 -6.18 17.84
CA THR A 547 -16.35 -5.08 16.87
C THR A 547 -15.06 -4.26 16.74
N GLY A 548 -14.72 -3.82 15.52
CA GLY A 548 -14.00 -2.55 15.28
C GLY A 548 -12.47 -2.56 15.15
N ALA A 549 -11.80 -3.71 15.26
CA ALA A 549 -10.34 -3.82 15.15
C ALA A 549 -9.85 -4.31 13.79
N VAL A 550 -8.58 -3.99 13.50
CA VAL A 550 -7.73 -4.67 12.51
C VAL A 550 -6.88 -5.69 13.25
N PHE A 551 -6.97 -6.97 12.88
CA PHE A 551 -6.16 -8.03 13.48
C PHE A 551 -5.07 -8.52 12.53
N TYR A 552 -3.88 -8.70 13.08
CA TYR A 552 -2.70 -9.13 12.32
C TYR A 552 -1.93 -10.24 13.03
N THR A 553 -1.58 -11.29 12.29
CA THR A 553 -0.49 -12.22 12.64
C THR A 553 0.13 -12.80 11.37
N SER A 554 1.45 -12.75 11.23
CA SER A 554 2.18 -13.35 10.10
C SER A 554 2.60 -14.80 10.34
N LYS A 555 2.36 -15.35 11.53
CA LYS A 555 3.00 -16.61 11.98
C LYS A 555 2.05 -17.64 12.60
N SER A 556 0.79 -17.26 12.82
CA SER A 556 -0.24 -18.12 13.41
C SER A 556 -1.60 -17.95 12.74
N MET A 557 -2.55 -18.83 13.08
CA MET A 557 -3.93 -18.73 12.66
C MET A 557 -4.67 -17.61 13.42
N ILE A 558 -5.55 -16.90 12.73
CA ILE A 558 -6.68 -16.18 13.34
C ILE A 558 -7.93 -17.05 13.21
N ASN A 559 -8.49 -17.44 14.35
CA ASN A 559 -9.74 -18.17 14.44
C ASN A 559 -10.89 -17.21 14.71
N MET A 560 -11.97 -17.33 13.94
CA MET A 560 -13.16 -16.48 14.08
C MET A 560 -14.42 -17.31 14.28
N ALA A 561 -15.29 -16.87 15.19
CA ALA A 561 -16.57 -17.51 15.49
C ALA A 561 -17.65 -16.50 15.91
N ASN A 562 -18.92 -16.89 15.80
CA ASN A 562 -20.06 -16.21 16.45
C ASN A 562 -20.11 -14.67 16.22
N ASN A 563 -20.26 -14.24 14.97
CA ASN A 563 -20.56 -12.85 14.57
C ASN A 563 -19.51 -11.80 14.97
N ALA A 564 -18.24 -11.97 14.60
CA ALA A 564 -17.20 -10.96 14.84
C ALA A 564 -17.10 -9.95 13.66
N GLU A 565 -17.42 -8.68 13.90
CA GLU A 565 -17.34 -7.59 12.92
C GLU A 565 -15.96 -6.91 12.96
N LEU A 566 -15.10 -7.25 12.00
CA LEU A 566 -13.73 -6.72 11.89
C LEU A 566 -13.59 -5.72 10.77
N LYS A 567 -12.70 -4.73 10.95
CA LYS A 567 -12.42 -3.73 9.92
C LYS A 567 -11.51 -4.27 8.82
N ALA A 568 -10.53 -5.09 9.18
CA ALA A 568 -9.71 -5.90 8.27
C ALA A 568 -9.05 -7.05 9.05
N VAL A 569 -8.65 -8.11 8.35
CA VAL A 569 -7.94 -9.23 8.96
C VAL A 569 -6.78 -9.72 8.10
N VAL A 570 -5.63 -9.95 8.74
CA VAL A 570 -4.44 -10.50 8.11
C VAL A 570 -3.86 -11.61 8.97
N GLY A 571 -3.82 -12.83 8.43
CA GLY A 571 -3.36 -14.00 9.16
C GLY A 571 -2.47 -14.88 8.31
N TYR A 572 -1.49 -15.57 8.90
CA TYR A 572 -0.80 -16.67 8.22
C TYR A 572 -1.80 -17.73 7.73
N LYS A 573 -2.80 -18.00 8.57
CA LYS A 573 -3.97 -18.84 8.28
C LYS A 573 -5.22 -18.16 8.84
N LEU A 574 -6.34 -18.26 8.15
CA LEU A 574 -7.64 -17.82 8.65
C LEU A 574 -8.60 -19.01 8.76
N ASN A 575 -9.33 -19.09 9.86
CA ASN A 575 -10.38 -20.07 10.05
C ASN A 575 -11.68 -19.37 10.46
N LEU A 576 -12.70 -19.44 9.62
CA LEU A 576 -14.02 -18.89 9.91
C LEU A 576 -14.97 -20.04 10.27
N SER A 577 -15.46 -20.03 11.51
CA SER A 577 -16.44 -21.02 11.97
C SER A 577 -17.79 -20.83 11.27
N ASN A 578 -18.70 -21.79 11.43
CA ASN A 578 -20.04 -21.72 10.85
C ASN A 578 -20.75 -20.41 11.21
N ASN A 579 -21.43 -19.80 10.23
CA ASN A 579 -22.19 -18.56 10.34
C ASN A 579 -21.36 -17.33 10.76
N THR A 580 -20.03 -17.38 10.64
CA THR A 580 -19.17 -16.21 10.92
C THR A 580 -19.25 -15.21 9.76
N GLU A 581 -19.33 -13.92 10.07
CA GLU A 581 -19.41 -12.85 9.08
C GLU A 581 -18.29 -11.83 9.32
N ILE A 582 -17.43 -11.59 8.32
CA ILE A 582 -16.44 -10.50 8.29
C ILE A 582 -17.01 -9.35 7.49
N GLU A 583 -16.93 -8.14 8.02
CA GLU A 583 -17.43 -6.94 7.37
C GLU A 583 -16.32 -5.88 7.19
N TYR A 584 -15.59 -5.99 6.10
CA TYR A 584 -14.47 -5.11 5.74
C TYR A 584 -14.90 -3.66 5.49
N GLU A 585 -14.12 -2.71 5.98
CA GLU A 585 -14.28 -1.29 5.68
C GLU A 585 -13.14 -0.80 4.79
N GLN A 586 -13.46 -0.30 3.57
CA GLN A 586 -12.46 0.15 2.60
C GLN A 586 -11.50 1.23 3.15
N GLY A 587 -11.94 2.02 4.13
CA GLY A 587 -11.13 3.07 4.74
C GLY A 587 -9.92 2.58 5.55
N VAL A 588 -9.72 1.27 5.73
CA VAL A 588 -8.55 0.70 6.41
C VAL A 588 -7.30 0.70 5.50
N ALA A 589 -7.48 0.62 4.18
CA ALA A 589 -6.36 0.58 3.23
C ALA A 589 -5.45 1.83 3.29
N ASP A 590 -6.01 2.97 3.69
CA ASP A 590 -5.32 4.26 3.79
C ASP A 590 -5.02 4.68 5.24
N ALA A 591 -5.14 3.77 6.22
CA ALA A 591 -4.95 4.10 7.63
C ALA A 591 -3.47 4.40 7.97
N ASN A 592 -3.24 5.51 8.69
CA ASN A 592 -1.94 5.84 9.28
C ASN A 592 -1.87 5.28 10.71
N PHE A 593 -0.82 4.56 11.07
CA PHE A 593 -0.57 4.11 12.45
C PHE A 593 0.48 5.02 13.11
N SER A 594 0.19 5.50 14.32
CA SER A 594 0.84 6.65 15.00
C SER A 594 2.33 6.50 15.34
N SER A 595 2.93 5.36 15.05
CA SER A 595 4.31 4.98 15.37
C SER A 595 4.72 3.84 14.44
N GLY A 596 6.01 3.51 14.38
CA GLY A 596 6.54 2.49 13.46
C GLY A 596 7.34 3.09 12.30
N PRO A 597 8.09 2.25 11.56
CA PRO A 597 8.97 2.71 10.49
C PRO A 597 8.14 3.29 9.36
N GLY A 598 8.35 4.58 9.07
CA GLY A 598 7.78 5.24 7.91
C GLY A 598 8.11 4.43 6.65
N GLY A 599 7.07 4.03 5.92
CA GLY A 599 7.20 3.10 4.83
C GLY A 599 6.15 3.19 3.73
N GLY A 600 5.01 3.79 4.03
CA GLY A 600 4.04 4.23 3.04
C GLY A 600 3.96 5.74 3.07
N TRP A 601 3.89 6.34 1.89
CA TRP A 601 3.60 7.76 1.76
C TRP A 601 2.09 7.92 1.64
N ASN A 602 1.49 8.58 2.61
CA ASN A 602 0.08 8.95 2.57
C ASN A 602 -0.05 10.45 2.30
N VAL A 603 -1.10 10.84 1.59
CA VAL A 603 -1.38 12.25 1.31
C VAL A 603 -1.73 12.94 2.62
N LYS A 604 -0.88 13.88 3.04
CA LYS A 604 -1.15 14.78 4.17
C LYS A 604 -2.06 15.92 3.73
N SER A 605 -1.74 16.52 2.60
CA SER A 605 -2.50 17.64 2.06
C SER A 605 -2.22 17.83 0.58
N TRP A 606 -3.23 18.30 -0.13
CA TRP A 606 -3.14 18.74 -1.52
C TRP A 606 -3.54 20.20 -1.59
N LYS A 607 -2.82 21.01 -2.37
CA LYS A 607 -3.23 22.38 -2.70
C LYS A 607 -2.59 22.87 -3.99
N GLU A 608 -3.32 23.73 -4.69
CA GLU A 608 -2.73 24.60 -5.71
C GLU A 608 -1.91 25.71 -5.04
N VAL A 609 -0.67 25.93 -5.47
CA VAL A 609 0.29 26.82 -4.80
C VAL A 609 0.72 28.03 -5.61
N GLN A 610 0.29 28.14 -6.87
CA GLN A 610 0.44 29.32 -7.73
C GLN A 610 -0.35 29.17 -9.02
#